data_AF-A0A9D9Q9T5-F1
#
_entry.id   AF-A0A9D9Q9T5-F1
#
_cell.length_a   1.000
_cell.length_b   1.000
_cell.length_c   1.000
_cell.angle_alpha   90.00
_cell.angle_beta   90.00
_cell.angle_gamma   90.00
#
_symmetry.space_group_name_H-M   'P 1'
#
loop_
_entity.id
_entity.type
_entity.pdbx_description
1 polymer ?
#
loop_
_entity_poly.entity_id
_entity_poly.type
_entity_poly.pdbx_seq_one_letter_code
_entity_poly.pdbx_strand_id
1 'polypeptide(L)'
;LGDSAPRKGGFLGLLGTSTLELVQALDRTPRKIYEGRFWGDPGFIQVCFDVINLPEFKKVCAAKGHPFTVDSCPNGEIFDMGEASGHFAYIEDPDGTLIELVETYKVPVAKKLGIVIDMKKRDPEKLLPKILFRLMGIFMREKIKG
;
A
#
# COMPACT_ATOMS: atom_id res chain seq x y z
N LEU A 1 -8.57 16.35 -1.61
CA LEU A 1 -7.17 16.43 -1.09
C LEU A 1 -6.24 15.88 -2.17
N GLY A 2 -5.24 16.65 -2.60
CA GLY A 2 -4.31 16.29 -3.68
C GLY A 2 -2.88 16.76 -3.40
N ASP A 3 -1.97 16.43 -4.29
CA ASP A 3 -0.54 16.70 -4.11
C ASP A 3 -0.22 18.21 -4.20
N SER A 4 0.31 18.78 -3.11
CA SER A 4 0.79 20.17 -3.08
C SER A 4 2.24 20.33 -3.55
N ALA A 5 2.97 19.23 -3.68
CA ALA A 5 4.34 19.16 -4.17
C ALA A 5 4.58 17.82 -4.91
N PRO A 6 5.59 17.73 -5.80
CA PRO A 6 5.92 16.49 -6.46
C PRO A 6 6.21 15.38 -5.45
N ARG A 7 5.46 14.28 -5.54
CA ARG A 7 5.70 13.10 -4.73
C ARG A 7 7.06 12.48 -5.08
N LYS A 8 7.61 11.75 -4.12
CA LYS A 8 8.81 10.93 -4.26
C LYS A 8 8.44 9.50 -3.90
N GLY A 9 9.17 8.52 -4.42
CA GLY A 9 8.89 7.11 -4.14
C GLY A 9 9.28 6.18 -5.29
N GLY A 10 9.69 4.97 -4.96
CA GLY A 10 10.09 3.95 -5.95
C GLY A 10 9.01 3.64 -6.98
N PHE A 11 7.75 3.51 -6.56
CA PHE A 11 6.63 3.12 -7.42
C PHE A 11 5.88 4.29 -8.06
N LEU A 12 6.28 5.54 -7.82
CA LEU A 12 5.57 6.71 -8.33
C LEU A 12 5.43 6.70 -9.86
N GLY A 13 6.43 6.19 -10.58
CA GLY A 13 6.38 6.05 -12.04
C GLY A 13 5.33 5.06 -12.56
N LEU A 14 4.81 4.18 -11.70
CA LEU A 14 3.76 3.22 -11.99
C LEU A 14 2.40 3.69 -11.45
N LEU A 15 2.36 4.16 -10.19
CA LEU A 15 1.13 4.55 -9.51
C LEU A 15 0.60 5.92 -9.94
N GLY A 16 1.49 6.82 -10.39
CA GLY A 16 1.11 8.17 -10.81
C GLY A 16 0.69 9.06 -9.64
N THR A 17 0.02 10.17 -9.98
CA THR A 17 -0.56 11.10 -9.02
C THR A 17 -1.93 10.60 -8.58
N SER A 18 -2.23 10.69 -7.28
CA SER A 18 -3.52 10.31 -6.72
C SER A 18 -4.26 11.52 -6.17
N THR A 19 -5.58 11.42 -6.06
CA THR A 19 -6.43 12.43 -5.42
C THR A 19 -7.48 11.68 -4.62
N LEU A 20 -7.73 12.17 -3.41
CA LEU A 20 -8.80 11.67 -2.55
C LEU A 20 -9.92 12.70 -2.47
N GLU A 21 -11.11 12.30 -2.88
CA GLU A 21 -12.33 13.06 -2.76
C GLU A 21 -13.16 12.49 -1.61
N LEU A 22 -13.64 13.37 -0.73
CA LEU A 22 -14.49 13.00 0.40
C LEU A 22 -15.86 13.61 0.14
N VAL A 23 -16.90 12.77 0.14
CA VAL A 23 -18.28 13.17 -0.14
C VAL A 23 -19.08 13.08 1.15
N GLN A 24 -19.75 14.18 1.50
CA GLN A 24 -20.61 14.26 2.68
C GLN A 24 -22.07 14.43 2.28
N ALA A 25 -22.96 13.65 2.88
CA ALA A 25 -24.40 13.88 2.78
C ALA A 25 -24.84 14.97 3.77
N LEU A 26 -25.45 16.05 3.25
CA LEU A 26 -25.94 17.17 4.07
C LEU A 26 -27.42 17.01 4.46
N ASP A 27 -28.24 16.48 3.54
CA ASP A 27 -29.70 16.41 3.72
C ASP A 27 -30.19 15.05 4.23
N ARG A 28 -29.29 14.10 4.51
CA ARG A 28 -29.62 12.77 5.03
C ARG A 28 -28.52 12.22 5.92
N THR A 29 -28.91 11.31 6.81
CA THR A 29 -27.95 10.48 7.56
C THR A 29 -27.44 9.35 6.66
N PRO A 30 -26.12 9.25 6.41
CA PRO A 30 -25.55 8.13 5.68
C PRO A 30 -25.75 6.81 6.46
N ARG A 31 -25.97 5.71 5.75
CA ARG A 31 -26.11 4.38 6.34
C ARG A 31 -24.94 3.50 5.92
N LYS A 32 -24.25 2.90 6.90
CA LYS A 32 -23.24 1.85 6.63
C LYS A 32 -23.97 0.59 6.15
N ILE A 33 -23.73 0.19 4.90
CA ILE A 33 -24.48 -0.90 4.25
C ILE A 33 -23.91 -2.28 4.63
N TYR A 34 -22.62 -2.35 4.95
CA TYR A 34 -21.91 -3.58 5.30
C TYR A 34 -21.59 -3.68 6.79
N GLU A 35 -22.63 -3.70 7.63
CA GLU A 35 -22.47 -3.90 9.06
C GLU A 35 -21.77 -5.23 9.37
N GLY A 36 -20.78 -5.21 10.27
CA GLY A 36 -20.00 -6.38 10.65
C GLY A 36 -19.01 -6.88 9.59
N ARG A 37 -18.76 -6.11 8.51
CA ARG A 37 -17.72 -6.42 7.52
C ARG A 37 -16.70 -5.29 7.47
N PHE A 38 -15.44 -5.67 7.26
CA PHE A 38 -14.33 -4.73 7.03
C PHE A 38 -14.30 -4.27 5.58
N TRP A 39 -15.38 -3.60 5.15
CA TRP A 39 -15.56 -3.06 3.81
C TRP A 39 -15.93 -1.59 3.92
N GLY A 40 -15.44 -0.79 2.99
CA GLY A 40 -15.93 0.58 2.79
C GLY A 40 -17.30 0.56 2.10
N ASP A 41 -17.36 1.04 0.87
CA ASP A 41 -18.59 1.17 0.08
C ASP A 41 -18.84 -0.01 -0.87
N PRO A 42 -20.04 -0.10 -1.50
CA PRO A 42 -20.32 -1.13 -2.49
C PRO A 42 -19.28 -1.18 -3.62
N GLY A 43 -18.57 -2.31 -3.72
CA GLY A 43 -17.50 -2.49 -4.70
C GLY A 43 -16.14 -1.92 -4.26
N PHE A 44 -16.02 -1.41 -3.04
CA PHE A 44 -14.81 -0.80 -2.50
C PHE A 44 -14.47 -1.36 -1.11
N ILE A 45 -13.30 -2.01 -0.99
CA ILE A 45 -12.89 -2.63 0.28
C ILE A 45 -12.11 -1.64 1.12
N GLN A 46 -11.02 -1.09 0.57
CA GLN A 46 -10.05 -0.28 1.30
C GLN A 46 -9.24 0.64 0.39
N VAL A 47 -8.65 1.68 0.96
CA VAL A 47 -7.60 2.47 0.30
C VAL A 47 -6.25 1.86 0.66
N CYS A 48 -5.35 1.71 -0.32
CA CYS A 48 -4.01 1.20 -0.11
C CYS A 48 -2.97 2.30 -0.39
N PHE A 49 -2.07 2.55 0.56
CA PHE A 49 -0.93 3.44 0.38
C PHE A 49 0.39 2.67 0.40
N ASP A 50 1.22 2.92 -0.61
CA ASP A 50 2.65 2.61 -0.57
C ASP A 50 3.32 3.60 0.37
N VAL A 51 3.94 3.09 1.44
CA VAL A 51 4.60 3.90 2.46
C VAL A 51 6.02 3.41 2.69
N ILE A 52 6.82 4.27 3.33
CA ILE A 52 8.18 3.97 3.73
C ILE A 52 8.32 4.14 5.23
N ASN A 53 9.12 3.28 5.86
CA ASN A 53 9.38 3.28 7.29
C ASN A 53 8.10 3.21 8.15
N LEU A 54 7.33 2.12 7.98
CA LEU A 54 6.15 1.81 8.78
C LEU A 54 6.40 1.82 10.30
N PRO A 55 7.56 1.36 10.83
CA PRO A 55 7.84 1.45 12.26
C PRO A 55 7.82 2.88 12.81
N GLU A 56 8.32 3.85 12.05
CA GLU A 56 8.24 5.26 12.45
C GLU A 56 6.84 5.82 12.23
N PHE A 57 6.20 5.47 11.10
CA PHE A 57 4.83 5.90 10.81
C PHE A 57 3.83 5.42 11.88
N LYS A 58 4.02 4.21 12.43
CA LYS A 58 3.26 3.67 13.56
C LYS A 58 3.28 4.60 14.77
N LYS A 59 4.45 5.15 15.11
CA LYS A 59 4.60 6.09 16.24
C LYS A 59 3.84 7.39 15.96
N VAL A 60 3.94 7.91 14.74
CA VAL A 60 3.22 9.13 14.32
C VAL A 60 1.70 8.92 14.40
N CYS A 61 1.21 7.79 13.89
CA CYS A 61 -0.19 7.39 13.94
C CYS A 61 -0.70 7.27 15.38
N ALA A 62 0.03 6.56 16.25
CA ALA A 62 -0.31 6.43 17.66
C ALA A 62 -0.31 7.79 18.40
N ALA A 63 0.68 8.65 18.16
CA ALA A 63 0.76 9.98 18.77
C ALA A 63 -0.40 10.90 18.35
N LYS A 64 -1.00 10.66 17.17
CA LYS A 64 -2.17 11.37 16.66
C LYS A 64 -3.51 10.73 17.06
N GLY A 65 -3.50 9.67 17.89
CA GLY A 65 -4.71 8.99 18.34
C GLY A 65 -5.28 7.97 17.35
N HIS A 66 -4.51 7.59 16.32
CA HIS A 66 -4.91 6.61 15.30
C HIS A 66 -3.92 5.43 15.25
N PRO A 67 -3.76 4.64 16.34
CA PRO A 67 -2.83 3.51 16.34
C PRO A 67 -3.23 2.47 15.29
N PHE A 68 -2.24 1.68 14.85
CA PHE A 68 -2.50 0.56 13.94
C PHE A 68 -3.43 -0.46 14.60
N THR A 69 -4.47 -0.87 13.87
CA THR A 69 -5.42 -1.90 14.29
C THR A 69 -4.89 -3.30 13.99
N VAL A 70 -4.12 -3.43 12.90
CA VAL A 70 -3.41 -4.65 12.51
C VAL A 70 -1.99 -4.26 12.09
N ASP A 71 -1.01 -5.07 12.49
CA ASP A 71 0.40 -4.89 12.17
C ASP A 71 1.01 -6.26 11.89
N SER A 72 1.52 -6.49 10.67
CA SER A 72 2.13 -7.77 10.28
C SER A 72 3.51 -8.00 10.89
N CYS A 73 4.15 -6.95 11.41
CA CYS A 73 5.51 -6.99 11.93
C CYS A 73 5.59 -6.33 13.33
N PRO A 74 4.76 -6.76 14.32
CA PRO A 74 4.61 -6.03 15.58
C PRO A 74 5.90 -5.99 16.41
N ASN A 75 6.77 -6.98 16.23
CA ASN A 75 8.07 -7.11 16.88
C ASN A 75 9.26 -6.78 15.95
N GLY A 76 8.99 -6.22 14.77
CA GLY A 76 10.01 -5.97 13.74
C GLY A 76 10.44 -7.20 12.93
N GLU A 77 9.80 -8.35 13.16
CA GLU A 77 9.99 -9.54 12.34
C GLU A 77 9.34 -9.33 10.97
N ILE A 78 10.11 -9.55 9.90
CA ILE A 78 9.64 -9.31 8.53
C ILE A 78 8.63 -10.40 8.15
N PHE A 79 7.44 -9.97 7.72
CA PHE A 79 6.46 -10.86 7.12
C PHE A 79 6.96 -11.33 5.74
N ASP A 80 7.34 -12.61 5.65
CA ASP A 80 7.87 -13.22 4.44
C ASP A 80 6.77 -14.04 3.74
N MET A 81 6.48 -13.69 2.48
CA MET A 81 5.55 -14.43 1.61
C MET A 81 6.31 -15.30 0.58
N GLY A 82 7.54 -15.70 0.92
CA GLY A 82 8.43 -16.53 0.12
C GLY A 82 9.28 -15.71 -0.84
N GLU A 83 8.68 -15.20 -1.92
CA GLU A 83 9.41 -14.47 -2.97
C GLU A 83 9.20 -12.96 -2.94
N ALA A 84 8.18 -12.51 -2.22
CA ALA A 84 7.94 -11.13 -1.89
C ALA A 84 7.89 -11.01 -0.37
N SER A 85 8.36 -9.89 0.15
CA SER A 85 8.23 -9.58 1.57
C SER A 85 7.94 -8.11 1.75
N GLY A 86 7.26 -7.80 2.83
CA GLY A 86 6.82 -6.45 3.13
C GLY A 86 6.29 -6.35 4.56
N HIS A 87 5.92 -5.14 4.93
CA HIS A 87 5.24 -4.84 6.18
C HIS A 87 3.87 -4.26 5.81
N PHE A 88 2.83 -4.89 6.34
CA PHE A 88 1.44 -4.51 6.13
C PHE A 88 0.87 -4.04 7.46
N ALA A 89 0.21 -2.89 7.44
CA ALA A 89 -0.50 -2.37 8.59
C ALA A 89 -1.85 -1.80 8.15
N TYR A 90 -2.79 -1.78 9.09
CA TYR A 90 -4.11 -1.21 8.86
C TYR A 90 -4.43 -0.16 9.91
N ILE A 91 -5.11 0.89 9.48
CA ILE A 91 -5.82 1.85 10.32
C ILE A 91 -7.24 2.02 9.78
N GLU A 92 -8.10 2.64 10.57
CA GLU A 92 -9.47 2.99 10.19
C GLU A 92 -9.63 4.51 10.18
N ASP A 93 -10.40 5.00 9.21
CA ASP A 93 -10.91 6.36 9.24
C ASP A 93 -12.11 6.49 10.20
N PRO A 94 -12.62 7.71 10.47
CA PRO A 94 -13.77 7.90 11.35
C PRO A 94 -15.06 7.19 10.91
N ASP A 95 -15.20 6.90 9.61
CA ASP A 95 -16.36 6.18 9.05
C ASP A 95 -16.16 4.63 9.12
N GLY A 96 -14.97 4.19 9.56
CA GLY A 96 -14.56 2.80 9.69
C GLY A 96 -14.22 2.15 8.35
N THR A 97 -13.79 2.93 7.37
CA THR A 97 -13.17 2.46 6.13
C THR A 97 -11.72 2.07 6.42
N LEU A 98 -11.29 0.90 5.93
CA LEU A 98 -9.92 0.46 6.08
C LEU A 98 -8.97 1.28 5.22
N ILE A 99 -7.84 1.65 5.82
CA ILE A 99 -6.68 2.21 5.15
C ILE A 99 -5.53 1.21 5.36
N GLU A 100 -5.14 0.56 4.28
CA GLU A 100 -3.99 -0.33 4.22
C GLU A 100 -2.71 0.45 3.93
N LEU A 101 -1.69 0.20 4.73
CA LEU A 101 -0.37 0.78 4.60
C LEU A 101 0.60 -0.35 4.28
N VAL A 102 1.27 -0.25 3.13
CA VAL A 102 2.18 -1.29 2.63
C VAL A 102 3.57 -0.70 2.48
N GLU A 103 4.54 -1.29 3.17
CA GLU A 103 5.96 -1.07 2.91
C GLU A 103 6.55 -2.31 2.24
N THR A 104 6.90 -2.18 0.96
CA THR A 104 7.44 -3.29 0.18
C THR A 104 8.94 -3.44 0.41
N TYR A 105 9.42 -4.61 0.83
CA TYR A 105 10.85 -4.89 1.04
C TYR A 105 11.48 -5.64 -0.12
N LYS A 106 10.79 -6.61 -0.70
CA LYS A 106 11.29 -7.40 -1.82
C LYS A 106 10.25 -7.51 -2.94
N VAL A 107 10.68 -7.21 -4.16
CA VAL A 107 9.86 -7.29 -5.38
C VAL A 107 10.44 -8.35 -6.31
N PRO A 108 9.72 -9.46 -6.57
CA PRO A 108 10.15 -10.43 -7.57
C PRO A 108 9.93 -9.86 -8.98
N VAL A 109 11.00 -9.82 -9.78
CA VAL A 109 10.98 -9.26 -11.14
C VAL A 109 10.85 -10.37 -12.18
N ALA A 110 11.67 -11.41 -12.01
CA ALA A 110 11.66 -12.60 -12.85
C ALA A 110 11.83 -13.82 -11.96
N LYS A 111 10.70 -14.33 -11.44
CA LYS A 111 10.64 -15.47 -10.52
C LYS A 111 11.46 -16.67 -11.00
N LYS A 112 11.28 -17.08 -12.26
CA LYS A 112 12.00 -18.22 -12.87
C LYS A 112 13.51 -18.04 -12.93
N LEU A 113 13.98 -16.79 -12.98
CA LEU A 113 15.41 -16.44 -13.06
C LEU A 113 15.98 -16.03 -11.69
N GLY A 114 15.19 -16.09 -10.61
CA GLY A 114 15.60 -15.67 -9.27
C GLY A 114 15.91 -14.17 -9.14
N ILE A 115 15.48 -13.34 -10.08
CA ILE A 115 15.76 -11.89 -10.05
C ILE A 115 14.75 -11.22 -9.12
N VAL A 116 15.23 -10.74 -7.97
CA VAL A 116 14.47 -10.03 -6.94
C VAL A 116 15.13 -8.69 -6.65
N ILE A 117 14.33 -7.64 -6.49
CA ILE A 117 14.80 -6.34 -6.05
C ILE A 117 14.57 -6.19 -4.56
N ASP A 118 15.64 -5.85 -3.85
CA ASP A 118 15.59 -5.45 -2.44
C ASP A 118 15.41 -3.93 -2.36
N MET A 119 14.22 -3.52 -1.91
CA MET A 119 13.84 -2.11 -1.78
C MET A 119 14.57 -1.44 -0.63
N LYS A 120 15.00 -2.18 0.40
CA LYS A 120 15.70 -1.63 1.58
C LYS A 120 17.13 -1.21 1.26
N LYS A 121 17.72 -1.74 0.19
CA LYS A 121 19.07 -1.39 -0.28
C LYS A 121 19.08 -0.22 -1.27
N ARG A 122 17.91 0.37 -1.55
CA ARG A 122 17.75 1.48 -2.48
C ARG A 122 17.41 2.74 -1.73
N ASP A 123 17.66 3.85 -2.41
CA ASP A 123 17.12 5.15 -2.01
C ASP A 123 15.59 5.12 -2.19
N PRO A 124 14.79 5.25 -1.11
CA PRO A 124 13.33 5.14 -1.17
C PRO A 124 12.69 6.28 -1.97
N GLU A 125 13.36 7.43 -2.10
CA GLU A 125 12.84 8.58 -2.84
C GLU A 125 13.00 8.42 -4.37
N LYS A 126 13.93 7.55 -4.81
CA LYS A 126 14.25 7.38 -6.23
C LYS A 126 13.31 6.41 -6.92
N LEU A 127 12.80 6.86 -8.06
CA LEU A 127 12.00 6.05 -8.99
C LEU A 127 12.68 4.72 -9.32
N LEU A 128 11.87 3.67 -9.43
CA LEU A 128 12.30 2.43 -10.06
C LEU A 128 12.50 2.65 -11.57
N PRO A 129 13.54 2.06 -12.17
CA PRO A 129 13.80 2.19 -13.59
C PRO A 129 12.60 1.71 -14.43
N LYS A 130 12.19 2.46 -15.46
CA LYS A 130 11.05 2.06 -16.32
C LYS A 130 11.20 0.68 -16.96
N ILE A 131 12.44 0.25 -17.23
CA ILE A 131 12.73 -1.07 -17.79
C ILE A 131 12.32 -2.20 -16.83
N LEU A 132 12.35 -1.94 -15.52
CA LEU A 132 11.92 -2.89 -14.51
C LEU A 132 10.44 -3.25 -14.68
N PHE A 133 9.59 -2.23 -14.77
CA PHE A 133 8.15 -2.41 -14.93
C PHE A 133 7.82 -3.15 -16.24
N ARG A 134 8.59 -2.89 -17.31
CA ARG A 134 8.46 -3.64 -18.57
C ARG A 134 8.80 -5.12 -18.40
N LEU A 135 9.91 -5.42 -17.73
CA LEU A 135 10.32 -6.81 -17.47
C LEU A 135 9.29 -7.54 -16.60
N MET A 136 8.80 -6.93 -15.52
CA MET A 136 7.71 -7.48 -14.70
C MET A 136 6.49 -7.82 -15.57
N GLY A 137 6.07 -6.88 -16.44
CA GLY A 137 4.95 -7.12 -17.35
C GLY A 137 5.16 -8.28 -18.34
N ILE A 138 6.37 -8.47 -18.85
CA ILE A 138 6.71 -9.59 -19.74
C ILE A 138 6.66 -10.92 -18.98
N PHE A 139 7.33 -11.01 -17.84
CA PHE A 139 7.43 -12.25 -17.07
C PHE A 139 6.12 -12.64 -16.36
N MET A 140 5.25 -11.67 -16.05
CA MET A 140 3.90 -11.96 -15.54
C MET A 140 2.95 -12.50 -16.62
N ARG A 141 3.10 -12.06 -17.89
CA ARG A 141 2.28 -12.52 -19.01
C ARG A 141 2.54 -13.97 -19.42
N GLU A 142 3.73 -14.50 -19.18
CA GLU A 142 4.02 -15.92 -19.43
C GLU A 142 3.15 -16.88 -18.61
N LYS A 143 2.52 -16.39 -17.53
CA LYS A 143 1.69 -17.20 -16.63
C LYS A 143 0.22 -17.34 -17.07
N ILE A 144 -0.23 -16.57 -18.06
CA ILE A 144 -1.64 -16.54 -18.53
C ILE A 144 -1.87 -17.54 -19.69
N LYS A 145 -0.82 -18.19 -20.20
CA LYS A 145 -0.92 -19.19 -21.29
C LYS A 145 -0.87 -20.65 -20.81
N GLY A 146 -1.18 -20.91 -19.55
CA GLY A 146 -1.21 -22.26 -18.96
C GLY A 146 -2.61 -22.68 -18.58
#